data_AF-A0A2P5A6E7-F1
#
_entry.id   AF-A0A2P5A6E7-F1
#
_cell.length_a   1.000
_cell.length_b   1.000
_cell.length_c   1.000
_cell.angle_alpha   90.00
_cell.angle_beta   90.00
_cell.angle_gamma   90.00
#
_symmetry.space_group_name_H-M   'P 1'
#
loop_
_entity.id
_entity.type
_entity.pdbx_description
1 polymer ?
#
loop_
_entity_poly.entity_id
_entity_poly.type
_entity_poly.pdbx_seq_one_letter_code
_entity_poly.pdbx_strand_id
1 'polypeptide(L)' 'MKVFPIRDKILAKQTFQFTLDEIETAAEKFSDDNMIGEGGLGKVYKGTLQGGQNIAVKRLKGN' A
#
# COMPACT_ATOMS: atom_id res chain seq x y z
N MET A 1 11.91 6.12 -36.31
CA MET A 1 10.98 5.66 -35.25
C MET A 1 11.79 5.19 -34.06
N LYS A 2 11.71 5.86 -32.90
CA LYS A 2 12.36 5.39 -31.68
C LYS A 2 11.39 4.41 -30.99
N VAL A 3 11.58 3.12 -31.24
CA VAL A 3 10.80 2.07 -30.57
C VAL A 3 11.37 1.94 -29.16
N PHE A 4 10.65 2.48 -28.18
CA PHE A 4 10.97 2.25 -26.77
C PHE A 4 10.50 0.83 -26.41
N PRO A 5 11.40 -0.07 -25.98
CA PRO A 5 11.03 -1.44 -25.69
C PRO A 5 10.07 -1.49 -24.49
N ILE A 6 9.03 -2.33 -24.61
CA ILE A 6 7.99 -2.56 -23.58
C ILE A 6 8.61 -2.90 -22.21
N ARG A 7 9.83 -3.46 -22.21
CA ARG A 7 10.61 -3.80 -21.01
C ARG A 7 10.93 -2.58 -20.13
N ASP A 8 11.19 -1.41 -20.70
CA ASP A 8 11.60 -0.22 -19.94
C ASP A 8 10.42 0.37 -19.14
N LYS A 9 9.17 0.19 -19.61
CA LYS A 9 7.97 0.65 -18.90
C LYS A 9 7.62 -0.20 -17.68
N ILE A 10 7.95 -1.49 -17.67
CA ILE A 10 7.69 -2.40 -16.54
C ILE A 10 8.77 -2.23 -15.45
N LEU A 11 9.98 -1.79 -15.82
CA LEU A 11 11.12 -1.65 -14.91
C LEU A 11 11.13 -0.36 -14.09
N ALA A 12 10.37 0.66 -14.47
CA ALA A 12 10.13 1.83 -13.63
C ALA A 12 9.07 1.52 -12.55
N LYS A 13 9.27 0.46 -11.76
CA LYS A 13 8.45 0.18 -10.58
C LYS A 13 8.81 1.21 -9.51
N GLN A 14 8.10 2.34 -9.55
CA GLN A 14 8.19 3.35 -8.50
C GLN A 14 7.85 2.68 -7.17
N THR A 15 8.87 2.54 -6.32
CA THR A 15 8.75 1.97 -4.99
C THR A 15 8.89 3.11 -4.01
N PHE A 16 7.91 3.25 -3.14
CA PHE A 16 7.93 4.25 -2.08
C PHE A 16 8.25 3.52 -0.78
N GLN A 17 9.20 4.06 -0.01
CA GLN A 17 9.49 3.57 1.32
C GLN A 17 8.72 4.43 2.31
N PHE A 18 8.01 3.76 3.22
CA PHE A 18 7.31 4.38 4.33
C PHE A 18 7.79 3.71 5.61
N THR A 19 7.87 4.49 6.67
CA THR A 19 8.03 3.98 8.03
C THR A 19 6.75 3.28 8.48
N LEU A 20 6.86 2.39 9.47
CA LEU A 20 5.68 1.76 10.05
C LEU A 20 4.75 2.82 10.67
N ASP A 21 5.30 3.81 11.37
CA ASP A 21 4.54 4.89 12.02
C ASP A 21 3.71 5.71 11.03
N GLU A 22 4.25 6.01 9.83
CA GLU A 22 3.51 6.69 8.76
C GLU A 22 2.32 5.84 8.30
N ILE A 23 2.53 4.54 8.10
CA ILE A 23 1.50 3.61 7.66
C ILE A 23 0.45 3.40 8.76
N GLU A 24 0.86 3.28 10.02
CA GLU A 24 -0.03 3.17 11.18
C GLU A 24 -0.88 4.41 11.34
N THR A 25 -0.27 5.59 11.24
CA THR A 25 -1.01 6.86 11.31
C THR A 25 -2.01 6.97 10.15
N ALA A 26 -1.57 6.66 8.93
CA ALA A 26 -2.42 6.71 7.75
C ALA A 26 -3.60 5.72 7.82
N ALA A 27 -3.40 4.55 8.42
CA ALA A 27 -4.41 3.50 8.57
C ALA A 27 -5.14 3.55 9.93
N GLU A 28 -5.07 4.65 10.67
CA GLU A 28 -5.69 4.84 11.99
C GLU A 28 -5.42 3.67 12.95
N LYS A 29 -4.14 3.29 13.08
CA LYS A 29 -3.65 2.16 13.88
C LYS A 29 -4.27 0.81 13.51
N PHE A 30 -4.67 0.65 12.25
CA PHE A 30 -5.37 -0.54 11.77
C PHE A 30 -6.70 -0.78 12.48
N SER A 31 -7.46 0.29 12.75
CA SER A 31 -8.82 0.17 13.31
C SER A 31 -9.68 -0.75 12.44
N ASP A 32 -10.48 -1.60 13.08
CA ASP A 32 -11.42 -2.47 12.36
C ASP A 32 -12.48 -1.65 11.60
N ASP A 33 -12.75 -0.39 11.99
CA ASP A 33 -13.61 0.54 11.24
C ASP A 33 -13.07 0.83 9.83
N ASN A 34 -11.76 0.72 9.65
CA ASN A 34 -11.09 0.89 8.37
C ASN A 34 -10.78 -0.43 7.66
N MET A 35 -11.19 -1.59 8.21
CA MET A 35 -11.00 -2.88 7.55
C MET A 35 -11.92 -3.00 6.33
N ILE A 36 -11.32 -3.20 5.15
CA ILE A 36 -12.04 -3.30 3.87
C ILE A 36 -11.96 -4.69 3.23
N GLY A 37 -11.20 -5.61 3.84
CA GLY A 37 -11.19 -7.00 3.42
C GLY A 37 -10.27 -7.88 4.26
N GLU A 38 -10.55 -9.18 4.26
CA GLU A 38 -9.71 -10.20 4.88
C GLU A 38 -9.54 -11.38 3.92
N GLY A 39 -8.34 -11.96 3.89
CA GLY A 39 -8.07 -13.19 3.18
C GLY A 39 -6.98 -14.01 3.87
N GLY A 40 -6.55 -15.10 3.23
CA GLY A 40 -5.58 -16.03 3.83
C GLY A 40 -4.24 -15.39 4.21
N LEU A 41 -3.88 -14.27 3.60
CA LEU A 41 -2.64 -13.54 3.86
C LEU A 41 -2.82 -12.34 4.81
N GLY A 42 -3.96 -12.20 5.47
CA GLY A 42 -4.21 -11.14 6.45
C GLY A 42 -5.29 -10.15 6.06
N LYS A 43 -5.35 -9.05 6.82
CA LYS A 43 -6.38 -8.01 6.73
C LYS A 43 -5.89 -6.83 5.85
N VAL A 44 -6.81 -6.20 5.14
CA VAL A 44 -6.58 -5.01 4.33
C VAL A 44 -7.37 -3.85 4.95
N TYR A 45 -6.68 -2.75 5.18
CA TYR A 45 -7.23 -1.55 5.80
C TYR A 45 -7.17 -0.38 4.82
N LYS A 46 -8.21 0.46 4.82
CA LYS A 46 -8.19 1.77 4.19
C LYS A 46 -7.32 2.71 5.01
N GLY A 47 -6.60 3.60 4.34
CA GLY A 47 -5.88 4.69 4.99
C GLY A 47 -5.71 5.89 4.08
N THR A 48 -5.19 6.97 4.64
CA THR A 48 -4.90 8.21 3.92
C THR A 48 -3.53 8.73 4.32
N LEU A 49 -2.60 8.80 3.36
CA LEU A 49 -1.27 9.36 3.57
C LEU A 49 -1.35 10.88 3.80
N GLN A 50 -0.29 11.43 4.38
CA GLN A 50 -0.09 12.87 4.43
C GLN A 50 -0.13 13.45 3.01
N GLY A 51 -1.00 14.43 2.78
CA GLY A 51 -1.30 14.96 1.45
C GLY A 51 -2.61 14.46 0.83
N GLY A 52 -3.37 13.61 1.55
CA GLY A 52 -4.74 13.24 1.16
C GLY A 52 -4.81 12.06 0.18
N GLN A 53 -3.69 11.41 -0.12
CA GLN A 53 -3.67 10.23 -0.98
C GLN A 53 -4.28 9.03 -0.24
N ASN A 54 -5.39 8.51 -0.76
CA ASN A 54 -6.00 7.29 -0.24
C ASN A 54 -5.17 6.05 -0.62
N ILE A 55 -5.00 5.15 0.33
CA ILE A 55 -4.23 3.92 0.21
C ILE A 55 -4.99 2.72 0.77
N ALA A 56 -4.55 1.52 0.39
CA ALA A 56 -4.92 0.27 1.02
C ALA A 56 -3.68 -0.38 1.61
N VAL A 57 -3.71 -0.67 2.91
CA VAL A 57 -2.60 -1.29 3.65
C VAL A 57 -2.94 -2.73 3.94
N LYS A 58 -2.15 -3.68 3.41
CA LYS A 58 -2.29 -5.10 3.72
C LYS A 58 -1.36 -5.49 4.86
N ARG A 59 -1.95 -5.81 6.01
CA ARG A 59 -1.21 -6.31 7.19
C ARG A 59 -1.14 -7.83 7.13
N LEU A 60 0.04 -8.35 6.83
CA LEU A 60 0.28 -9.79 6.78
C LEU A 60 0.18 -10.40 8.18
N LYS A 61 -0.49 -11.55 8.31
CA LYS A 61 -0.43 -12.36 9.53
C LYS A 61 1.00 -12.90 9.64
N GLY A 62 1.67 -12.69 10.77
CA GLY A 62 2.97 -13.31 11.04
C GLY A 62 2.81 -14.82 11.21
N ASN A 63 3.84 -15.58 10.86
CA ASN A 63 3.95 -17.01 11.19
C ASN A 63 4.45 -17.19 12.62
#